data_AF-A0A3D2VSM3-F1
#
_entry.id   AF-A0A3D2VSM3-F1
#
_cell.length_a   1.000
_cell.length_b   1.000
_cell.length_c   1.000
_cell.angle_alpha   90.00
_cell.angle_beta   90.00
_cell.angle_gamma   90.00
#
_symmetry.space_group_name_H-M   'P 1'
#
loop_
_entity.id
_entity.type
_entity.pdbx_description
1 polymer ?
#
loop_
_entity_poly.entity_id
_entity_poly.type
_entity_poly.pdbx_seq_one_letter_code
_entity_poly.pdbx_strand_id
1 'polypeptide(L)'
;VLTLTATPIPRTLNMAMAGLRELSIIATPPAGRLAVKTFVSQWNPATIREACQRELKRGGQIYFLHNEVDTIQRMAAQLAELAPGARIAVAHGQMRERDLEQVMLDFYHRRCNLLLCTTIIESGIDVPSANTILINRADKLGLAQLHQLRG
;
A
#
# COMPACT_ATOMS: atom_id res chain seq x y z
N VAL A 1 5.72 -21.95 -21.55
CA VAL A 1 6.08 -21.13 -20.37
C VAL A 1 4.83 -20.36 -19.95
N LEU A 2 4.39 -20.49 -18.69
CA LEU A 2 3.25 -19.76 -18.13
C LEU A 2 3.77 -18.51 -17.42
N THR A 3 3.19 -17.33 -17.66
CA THR A 3 3.56 -16.08 -16.99
C THR A 3 2.32 -15.48 -16.32
N LEU A 4 2.37 -15.34 -15.00
CA LEU A 4 1.31 -14.72 -14.20
C LEU A 4 1.73 -13.30 -13.84
N THR A 5 0.83 -12.33 -14.06
CA THR A 5 1.09 -10.94 -13.70
C THR A 5 -0.23 -10.21 -13.44
N ALA A 6 -0.27 -9.40 -12.38
CA ALA A 6 -1.38 -8.49 -12.12
C ALA A 6 -1.33 -7.23 -13.00
N THR A 7 -0.18 -6.92 -13.60
CA THR A 7 0.07 -5.74 -14.44
C THR A 7 1.07 -6.09 -15.55
N PRO A 8 0.61 -6.50 -16.74
CA PRO A 8 1.51 -6.88 -17.82
C PRO A 8 2.36 -5.68 -18.27
N ILE A 9 3.65 -5.91 -18.50
CA ILE A 9 4.56 -4.91 -19.06
C ILE A 9 4.04 -4.50 -20.45
N PRO A 10 4.01 -3.20 -20.81
CA PRO A 10 3.38 -2.71 -22.04
C PRO A 10 3.83 -3.44 -23.32
N ARG A 11 5.12 -3.76 -23.44
CA ARG A 11 5.67 -4.51 -24.58
C ARG A 11 5.12 -5.93 -24.66
N THR A 12 5.01 -6.62 -23.52
CA THR A 12 4.50 -7.99 -23.43
C THR A 12 2.99 -8.02 -23.70
N LEU A 13 2.26 -7.00 -23.24
CA LEU A 13 0.85 -6.80 -23.59
C LEU A 13 0.68 -6.58 -25.10
N ASN A 14 1.52 -5.74 -25.72
CA ASN A 14 1.44 -5.48 -27.16
C ASN A 14 1.73 -6.75 -28.00
N MET A 15 2.68 -7.58 -27.57
CA MET A 15 2.94 -8.88 -28.20
C MET A 15 1.76 -9.85 -28.08
N ALA A 16 1.08 -9.87 -26.93
CA ALA A 16 -0.12 -10.66 -26.75
C ALA A 16 -1.28 -10.15 -27.62
N MET A 17 -1.49 -8.83 -27.69
CA MET A 17 -2.50 -8.19 -28.55
C MET A 17 -2.22 -8.41 -30.04
N ALA A 18 -0.95 -8.53 -30.43
CA ALA A 18 -0.52 -8.85 -31.80
C ALA A 18 -0.63 -10.35 -32.15
N GLY A 19 -1.16 -11.19 -31.25
CA GLY A 19 -1.35 -12.63 -31.48
C GLY A 19 -0.08 -13.47 -31.37
N LEU A 20 1.05 -12.88 -30.96
CA LEU A 20 2.32 -13.60 -30.79
C LEU A 20 2.39 -14.37 -29.45
N ARG A 21 1.46 -14.12 -28.53
CA ARG A 21 1.28 -14.86 -27.27
C ARG A 21 -0.21 -14.95 -26.90
N GLU A 22 -0.64 -16.14 -26.47
CA GLU A 22 -1.97 -16.32 -25.88
C GLU A 22 -2.09 -15.61 -24.53
N LEU A 23 -3.22 -14.95 -24.29
CA LEU A 23 -3.50 -14.15 -23.10
C LEU A 23 -4.84 -14.59 -22.49
N SER A 24 -4.80 -15.04 -21.24
CA SER A 24 -5.99 -15.34 -20.44
C SER A 24 -6.15 -14.27 -19.38
N ILE A 25 -7.32 -13.62 -19.34
CA ILE A 25 -7.65 -12.59 -18.36
C ILE A 25 -8.58 -13.21 -17.31
N ILE A 26 -8.12 -13.22 -16.06
CA ILE A 26 -8.98 -13.56 -14.92
C ILE A 26 -9.58 -12.24 -14.40
N ALA A 27 -10.76 -11.88 -14.90
CA ALA A 27 -11.43 -10.63 -14.58
C ALA A 27 -12.44 -10.73 -13.42
N THR A 28 -12.88 -11.95 -13.07
CA THR A 28 -13.92 -12.15 -12.04
C THR A 28 -13.31 -12.00 -10.65
N PRO A 29 -13.72 -10.98 -9.86
CA PRO A 29 -13.25 -10.84 -8.49
C PRO A 29 -13.83 -11.95 -7.59
N PRO A 30 -13.16 -12.33 -6.49
CA PRO A 30 -13.70 -13.27 -5.51
C PRO A 30 -15.06 -12.82 -4.96
N ALA A 31 -15.94 -13.77 -4.65
CA ALA A 31 -17.24 -13.48 -4.04
C ALA A 31 -17.06 -12.70 -2.73
N GLY A 32 -17.79 -11.60 -2.56
CA GLY A 32 -17.71 -10.73 -1.37
C GLY A 32 -16.65 -9.62 -1.43
N ARG A 33 -15.85 -9.52 -2.50
CA ARG A 33 -14.89 -8.42 -2.67
C ARG A 33 -15.62 -7.12 -3.03
N LEU A 34 -15.66 -6.18 -2.08
CA LEU A 34 -16.14 -4.82 -2.33
C LEU A 34 -15.10 -4.03 -3.13
N ALA A 35 -15.57 -3.18 -4.05
CA ALA A 35 -14.68 -2.31 -4.82
C ALA A 35 -13.96 -1.32 -3.90
N VAL A 36 -12.65 -1.16 -4.10
CA VAL A 36 -11.84 -0.16 -3.39
C VAL A 36 -12.29 1.24 -3.83
N LYS A 37 -12.66 2.09 -2.88
CA LYS A 37 -13.02 3.49 -3.15
C LYS A 37 -11.73 4.32 -3.21
N THR A 38 -11.32 4.71 -4.41
CA THR A 38 -10.13 5.56 -4.62
C THR A 38 -10.52 7.03 -4.64
N PHE A 39 -9.80 7.85 -3.88
CA PHE A 39 -9.92 9.30 -3.86
C PHE A 39 -8.57 9.91 -4.21
N VAL A 40 -8.57 10.96 -5.03
CA VAL A 40 -7.37 11.72 -5.37
C VAL A 40 -7.59 13.15 -4.90
N SER A 41 -6.71 13.64 -4.04
CA SER A 41 -6.73 15.00 -3.52
C SER A 41 -5.33 15.52 -3.33
N GLN A 42 -5.19 16.84 -3.25
CA GLN A 42 -3.97 17.45 -2.74
C GLN A 42 -3.74 17.08 -1.27
N TRP A 43 -2.53 17.31 -0.78
CA TRP A 43 -2.20 17.10 0.62
C TRP A 43 -3.08 17.96 1.51
N ASN A 44 -3.97 17.31 2.26
CA ASN A 44 -4.84 17.97 3.24
C ASN A 44 -4.77 17.23 4.58
N PRO A 45 -4.18 17.85 5.62
CA PRO A 45 -4.11 17.29 6.97
C PRO A 45 -5.46 16.81 7.53
N ALA A 46 -6.55 17.54 7.25
CA ALA A 46 -7.88 17.18 7.74
C ALA A 46 -8.38 15.88 7.13
N THR A 47 -8.19 15.70 5.81
CA THR A 47 -8.57 14.48 5.09
C THR A 47 -7.78 13.27 5.56
N ILE A 48 -6.47 13.42 5.78
CA ILE A 48 -5.60 12.35 6.31
C ILE A 48 -6.06 11.96 7.72
N ARG A 49 -6.29 12.96 8.59
CA ARG A 49 -6.79 12.73 9.96
C ARG A 49 -8.12 11.99 9.94
N GLU A 50 -9.07 12.41 9.11
CA GLU A 50 -10.38 11.76 9.00
C GLU A 50 -10.27 10.31 8.52
N ALA A 51 -9.45 10.06 7.48
CA ALA A 51 -9.21 8.73 6.96
C ALA A 51 -8.60 7.81 8.04
N CYS A 52 -7.58 8.28 8.76
CA CYS A 52 -6.99 7.54 9.86
C CYS A 52 -8.00 7.25 10.97
N GLN A 53 -8.74 8.26 11.42
CA GLN A 53 -9.74 8.10 12.49
C GLN A 53 -10.85 7.11 12.09
N ARG A 54 -11.30 7.16 10.83
CA ARG A 54 -12.33 6.26 10.33
C ARG A 54 -11.88 4.80 10.38
N GLU A 55 -10.65 4.51 9.97
CA GLU A 55 -10.14 3.14 9.98
C GLU A 55 -9.80 2.66 11.41
N LEU A 56 -9.23 3.53 12.25
CA LEU A 56 -8.97 3.22 13.65
C LEU A 56 -10.26 2.91 14.43
N LYS A 57 -11.35 3.65 14.19
CA LYS A 57 -12.68 3.38 14.78
C LYS A 57 -13.25 2.03 14.36
N ARG A 58 -12.89 1.54 13.17
CA ARG A 58 -13.29 0.21 12.68
C ARG A 58 -12.41 -0.91 13.23
N GLY A 59 -11.36 -0.58 13.99
CA GLY A 59 -10.38 -1.55 14.48
C GLY A 59 -9.50 -2.13 13.36
N GLY A 60 -9.45 -1.45 12.22
CA GLY A 60 -8.61 -1.84 11.09
C GLY A 60 -7.20 -1.25 11.17
N GLN A 61 -6.43 -1.51 10.13
CA GLN A 61 -5.04 -1.05 10.00
C GLN A 61 -4.86 -0.22 8.74
N ILE A 62 -3.86 0.65 8.77
CA ILE A 62 -3.62 1.66 7.75
C ILE A 62 -2.20 1.47 7.21
N TYR A 63 -2.08 1.42 5.88
CA TYR A 63 -0.81 1.63 5.21
C TYR A 63 -0.64 3.12 4.89
N PHE A 64 0.50 3.68 5.24
CA PHE A 64 0.90 5.01 4.80
C PHE A 64 2.18 4.90 3.98
N LEU A 65 2.07 5.09 2.67
CA LEU A 65 3.19 5.01 1.75
C LEU A 65 3.89 6.36 1.64
N HIS A 66 5.17 6.39 1.96
CA HIS A 66 6.05 7.53 1.79
C HIS A 66 7.40 7.05 1.24
N ASN A 67 7.63 7.25 -0.05
CA ASN A 67 8.76 6.67 -0.77
C ASN A 67 10.07 7.48 -0.66
N GLU A 68 10.36 8.02 0.52
CA GLU A 68 11.59 8.77 0.81
C GLU A 68 12.10 8.41 2.21
N VAL A 69 13.22 7.69 2.29
CA VAL A 69 13.76 7.21 3.58
C VAL A 69 14.32 8.36 4.41
N ASP A 70 14.95 9.35 3.77
CA ASP A 70 15.58 10.49 4.46
C ASP A 70 14.57 11.33 5.26
N THR A 71 13.31 11.38 4.81
CA THR A 71 12.23 12.20 5.38
C THR A 71 11.20 11.35 6.13
N ILE A 72 11.35 10.02 6.18
CA ILE A 72 10.37 9.11 6.78
C ILE A 72 10.15 9.36 8.27
N GLN A 73 11.20 9.69 9.02
CA GLN A 73 11.08 9.96 10.46
C GLN A 73 10.33 11.28 10.72
N ARG A 74 10.50 12.28 9.85
CA ARG A 74 9.72 13.52 9.92
C ARG A 74 8.26 13.26 9.61
N MET A 75 7.98 12.42 8.60
CA MET A 75 6.63 11.99 8.28
C MET A 75 5.99 11.20 9.43
N ALA A 76 6.75 10.34 10.13
CA ALA A 76 6.26 9.63 11.31
C ALA A 76 5.82 10.60 12.42
N ALA A 77 6.63 11.61 12.71
CA ALA A 77 6.29 12.65 13.69
C ALA A 77 5.02 13.43 13.28
N GLN A 78 4.94 13.83 12.00
CA GLN A 78 3.75 14.50 11.46
C GLN A 78 2.50 13.61 11.56
N LEU A 79 2.62 12.31 11.27
CA LEU A 79 1.50 11.37 11.39
C LEU A 79 1.07 11.17 12.83
N ALA A 80 1.98 11.21 13.80
CA ALA A 80 1.64 11.14 15.22
C ALA A 80 0.74 12.32 15.65
N GLU A 81 0.96 13.51 15.10
CA GLU A 81 0.10 14.69 15.33
C GLU A 81 -1.25 14.60 14.59
N LEU A 82 -1.25 14.03 13.39
CA LEU A 82 -2.44 13.88 12.56
C LEU A 82 -3.38 12.77 13.07
N ALA A 83 -2.83 11.69 13.63
CA ALA A 83 -3.57 10.55 14.13
C ALA A 83 -3.23 10.27 15.61
N PRO A 84 -3.62 11.15 16.55
CA PRO A 84 -3.39 10.92 17.96
C PRO A 84 -4.12 9.64 18.40
N GLY A 85 -3.35 8.67 18.91
CA GLY A 85 -3.83 7.33 19.27
C GLY A 85 -3.52 6.22 18.26
N ALA A 86 -2.96 6.55 17.09
CA ALA A 86 -2.37 5.55 16.21
C ALA A 86 -1.06 5.01 16.80
N ARG A 87 -0.89 3.68 16.78
CA ARG A 87 0.39 3.01 17.06
C ARG A 87 1.11 2.88 15.72
N ILE A 88 2.00 3.84 15.47
CA ILE A 88 2.73 3.98 14.22
C ILE A 88 3.99 3.12 14.29
N ALA A 89 4.20 2.29 13.26
CA ALA A 89 5.47 1.61 13.01
C ALA A 89 6.07 2.10 11.69
N VAL A 90 7.39 2.09 11.59
CA VAL A 90 8.12 2.52 10.40
C VAL A 90 8.84 1.32 9.79
N ALA A 91 8.66 1.11 8.49
CA ALA A 91 9.29 0.02 7.74
C ALA A 91 9.85 0.53 6.41
N HIS A 92 11.16 0.40 6.18
CA HIS A 92 11.78 0.82 4.93
C HIS A 92 12.93 -0.08 4.51
N GLY A 93 13.29 -0.07 3.22
CA GLY A 93 14.28 -0.99 2.64
C GLY A 93 15.72 -0.87 3.15
N GLN A 94 16.07 0.25 3.80
CA GLN A 94 17.40 0.41 4.45
C GLN A 94 17.48 -0.22 5.85
N MET A 95 16.38 -0.76 6.38
CA MET A 95 16.40 -1.47 7.67
C MET A 95 17.11 -2.82 7.52
N ARG A 96 17.66 -3.33 8.62
CA ARG A 96 18.16 -4.71 8.64
C ARG A 96 16.96 -5.65 8.49
N GLU A 97 17.16 -6.76 7.79
CA GLU A 97 16.09 -7.74 7.51
C GLU A 97 15.35 -8.19 8.78
N ARG A 98 16.09 -8.46 9.86
CA ARG A 98 15.50 -8.86 11.15
C ARG A 98 14.60 -7.80 11.76
N ASP A 99 15.00 -6.53 11.66
CA ASP A 99 14.22 -5.42 12.21
C ASP A 99 12.95 -5.20 11.38
N LEU A 100 13.08 -5.33 10.05
CA LEU A 100 11.95 -5.24 9.13
C LEU A 100 10.95 -6.36 9.40
N GLU A 101 11.41 -7.61 9.49
CA GLU A 101 10.57 -8.77 9.79
C GLU A 101 9.82 -8.59 11.11
N GLN A 102 10.50 -8.13 12.15
CA GLN A 102 9.88 -7.86 13.45
C GLN A 102 8.76 -6.82 13.36
N VAL A 103 9.01 -5.69 12.67
CA VAL A 103 7.98 -4.66 12.45
C VAL A 103 6.79 -5.20 11.67
N MET A 104 7.05 -6.03 10.65
CA MET A 104 5.98 -6.64 9.86
C MET A 104 5.16 -7.63 10.69
N LEU A 105 5.79 -8.44 11.56
CA LEU A 105 5.11 -9.33 12.49
C LEU A 105 4.26 -8.54 13.50
N ASP A 106 4.79 -7.43 14.03
CA ASP A 106 4.06 -6.58 14.95
C ASP A 106 2.83 -5.94 14.29
N PHE A 107 2.96 -5.54 13.02
CA PHE A 107 1.83 -5.09 12.22
C PHE A 107 0.84 -6.24 11.98
N TYR A 108 1.28 -7.43 11.57
CA TYR A 108 0.42 -8.59 11.36
C TYR A 108 -0.39 -8.95 12.62
N HIS A 109 0.23 -8.91 13.80
CA HIS A 109 -0.41 -9.19 15.09
C HIS A 109 -1.20 -7.99 15.67
N ARG A 110 -1.43 -6.93 14.89
CA ARG A 110 -2.18 -5.72 15.29
C ARG A 110 -1.59 -4.98 16.51
N ARG A 111 -0.31 -5.21 16.82
CA ARG A 111 0.42 -4.43 17.83
C ARG A 111 0.61 -3.00 17.36
N CYS A 112 0.70 -2.79 16.05
CA CYS A 112 0.62 -1.47 15.40
C CYS A 112 -0.60 -1.39 14.48
N ASN A 113 -1.17 -0.20 14.34
CA ASN A 113 -2.36 0.03 13.51
C ASN A 113 -2.10 0.95 12.32
N LEU A 114 -0.94 1.62 12.27
CA LEU A 114 -0.49 2.40 11.13
C LEU A 114 0.94 2.00 10.78
N LEU A 115 1.15 1.49 9.56
CA LEU A 115 2.47 1.20 9.02
C LEU A 115 2.89 2.29 8.05
N LEU A 116 3.85 3.11 8.46
CA LEU A 116 4.54 4.05 7.59
C LEU A 116 5.65 3.30 6.84
N CYS A 117 5.53 3.21 5.52
CA CYS A 117 6.42 2.39 4.73
C CYS A 117 6.81 3.02 3.38
N THR A 118 7.89 2.50 2.79
CA THR A 118 8.23 2.73 1.38
C THR A 118 7.56 1.67 0.49
N THR A 119 7.91 1.61 -0.80
CA THR A 119 7.38 0.63 -1.76
C THR A 119 7.73 -0.84 -1.44
N ILE A 120 8.37 -1.13 -0.30
CA ILE A 120 8.64 -2.50 0.16
C ILE A 120 7.39 -3.36 0.30
N ILE A 121 6.21 -2.76 0.54
CA ILE A 121 4.93 -3.46 0.64
C ILE A 121 4.46 -4.06 -0.69
N GLU A 122 5.04 -3.65 -1.83
CA GLU A 122 4.74 -4.23 -3.15
C GLU A 122 5.12 -5.73 -3.25
N SER A 123 6.00 -6.21 -2.36
CA SER A 123 6.60 -7.56 -2.43
C SER A 123 5.76 -8.69 -1.82
N GLY A 124 4.50 -8.44 -1.41
CA GLY A 124 3.54 -9.51 -1.11
C GLY A 124 3.17 -9.68 0.37
N ILE A 125 3.08 -8.57 1.12
CA ILE A 125 2.59 -8.61 2.50
C ILE A 125 1.07 -8.40 2.47
N ASP A 126 0.33 -9.50 2.47
CA ASP A 126 -1.12 -9.49 2.56
C ASP A 126 -1.56 -9.43 4.03
N VAL A 127 -2.11 -8.29 4.44
CA VAL A 127 -2.68 -8.07 5.77
C VAL A 127 -4.19 -7.86 5.62
N PRO A 128 -5.02 -8.87 5.89
CA PRO A 128 -6.47 -8.78 5.66
C PRO A 128 -7.18 -7.69 6.47
N SER A 129 -6.57 -7.25 7.58
CA SER A 129 -7.09 -6.15 8.40
C SER A 129 -6.70 -4.75 7.92
N ALA A 130 -5.82 -4.63 6.92
CA ALA A 130 -5.41 -3.35 6.37
C ALA A 130 -6.36 -2.92 5.23
N ASN A 131 -7.39 -2.14 5.56
CA ASN A 131 -8.42 -1.76 4.57
C ASN A 131 -8.26 -0.33 4.03
N THR A 132 -7.29 0.43 4.54
CA THR A 132 -7.05 1.81 4.11
C THR A 132 -5.57 1.99 3.77
N ILE A 133 -5.30 2.51 2.57
CA ILE A 133 -3.97 2.94 2.14
C ILE A 133 -3.98 4.43 1.83
N LEU A 134 -2.99 5.14 2.37
CA LEU A 134 -2.72 6.55 2.13
C LEU A 134 -1.40 6.65 1.38
N ILE A 135 -1.41 7.26 0.20
CA ILE A 135 -0.24 7.35 -0.67
C ILE A 135 0.24 8.80 -0.71
N ASN A 136 1.41 9.06 -0.11
CA ASN A 136 2.07 10.35 -0.22
C ASN A 136 2.86 10.42 -1.53
N ARG A 137 2.86 11.59 -2.18
CA ARG A 137 3.54 11.84 -3.46
C ARG A 137 3.20 10.79 -4.54
N ALA A 138 1.91 10.53 -4.74
CA ALA A 138 1.43 9.61 -5.79
C ALA A 138 1.91 9.99 -7.19
N ASP A 139 2.26 11.27 -7.42
CA ASP A 139 2.86 11.80 -8.64
C ASP A 139 4.25 11.20 -8.96
N LYS A 140 4.96 10.68 -7.95
CA LYS A 140 6.27 10.03 -8.12
C LYS A 140 6.18 8.53 -8.39
N LEU A 141 4.98 7.96 -8.40
CA LEU A 141 4.77 6.52 -8.58
C LEU A 141 4.24 6.22 -9.99
N GLY A 142 4.69 5.12 -10.57
CA GLY A 142 4.15 4.64 -11.84
C GLY A 142 2.71 4.15 -11.70
N LEU A 143 1.91 4.29 -12.76
CA LEU A 143 0.52 3.83 -12.76
C LEU A 143 0.39 2.31 -12.45
N ALA A 144 1.35 1.51 -12.94
CA ALA A 144 1.40 0.09 -12.63
C ALA A 144 1.65 -0.18 -11.14
N GLN A 145 2.51 0.60 -10.48
CA GLN A 145 2.75 0.50 -9.04
C GLN A 145 1.51 0.90 -8.25
N LEU A 146 0.87 2.01 -8.59
CA LEU A 146 -0.38 2.43 -7.96
C LEU A 146 -1.50 1.38 -8.11
N HIS A 147 -1.57 0.71 -9.27
CA HIS A 147 -2.52 -0.37 -9.49
C HIS A 147 -2.21 -1.60 -8.62
N GLN A 148 -0.94 -1.97 -8.46
CA GLN A 148 -0.51 -3.05 -7.57
C GLN A 148 -0.79 -2.72 -6.11
N LEU A 149 -0.45 -1.50 -5.65
CA LEU A 149 -0.70 -1.01 -4.29
C LEU A 149 -2.19 -0.89 -3.94
N ARG A 150 -3.06 -0.75 -4.94
CA ARG A 150 -4.52 -0.77 -4.78
C ARG A 150 -5.07 -2.20 -4.66
N GLY A 151 -4.37 -3.18 -5.23
CA GLY A 151 -4.77 -4.58 -5.28
C GLY A 151 -4.73 -5.24 -3.92
#